data_AF-A0A8C6U9I4-F1
#
_entry.id   AF-A0A8C6U9I4-F1
#
_cell.length_a   1.000
_cell.length_b   1.000
_cell.length_c   1.000
_cell.angle_alpha   90.00
_cell.angle_beta   90.00
_cell.angle_gamma   90.00
#
_symmetry.space_group_name_H-M   'P 1'
#
loop_
_entity.id
_entity.type
_entity.pdbx_description
1 polymer ?
#
loop_
_entity_poly.entity_id
_entity_poly.type
_entity_poly.pdbx_seq_one_letter_code
_entity_poly.pdbx_strand_id
1 'polypeptide(L)'
;IFLVLETTKQVCVRPQPRSGMYMEYLVKRTSSERAVTQSVLSVIAGCLDQFGPGCVGVQKILNARCPLVRFAHQPSGFQCDLTASNRVAMRSTELLYLFGELDARVRPLVFTVRCWARAHGVTSPIPGAWITNFSLTIMVLFFLQRRNPPILPTLDRLKELAEPSEKCVLDGNDCTFTSDFHRISLETNTETLDQLLGDFFEFYSTFIFNRMSINFRKGKEEHKPELHPLYIQNPFETSLNISKNVNSSQLERFVTLCQESAWLLQSGSHLNTLLLPSHISVVRGRKKRKSQPASERIKGLLESLRIKNNVQKK
;
A
#
# COMPACT_ATOMS: atom_id res chain seq x y z
N ILE A 1 4.42 -7.58 8.62
CA ILE A 1 3.30 -7.10 9.45
C ILE A 1 3.49 -5.60 9.69
N PHE A 2 2.41 -4.83 9.59
CA PHE A 2 2.42 -3.41 9.94
C PHE A 2 1.83 -3.27 11.35
N LEU A 3 2.59 -2.69 12.26
CA LEU A 3 2.20 -2.48 13.66
C LEU A 3 2.01 -0.98 13.88
N VAL A 4 0.84 -0.58 14.37
CA VAL A 4 0.55 0.82 14.73
C VAL A 4 0.46 0.90 16.25
N LEU A 5 1.38 1.64 16.86
CA LEU A 5 1.28 1.97 18.28
C LEU A 5 0.36 3.17 18.46
N GLU A 6 -0.60 3.04 19.36
CA GLU A 6 -1.31 4.20 19.88
C GLU A 6 -0.42 4.92 20.88
N THR A 7 0.05 6.11 20.54
CA THR A 7 0.59 7.03 21.55
C THR A 7 -0.55 7.85 22.11
N THR A 8 -0.67 7.95 23.43
CA THR A 8 -1.67 8.77 24.09
C THR A 8 -1.63 10.21 23.55
N LYS A 9 -2.72 10.66 22.90
CA LYS A 9 -2.97 12.08 22.62
C LYS A 9 -3.27 12.77 23.96
N GLN A 10 -2.25 13.01 24.78
CA GLN A 10 -2.39 13.76 26.02
C GLN A 10 -1.38 14.89 26.20
N VAL A 11 -0.66 15.29 25.14
CA VAL A 11 0.37 16.34 25.28
C VAL A 11 -0.11 17.74 24.90
N CYS A 12 -1.28 17.92 24.27
CA CYS A 12 -1.68 19.25 23.76
C CYS A 12 -3.12 19.75 23.98
N VAL A 13 -4.04 19.01 24.61
CA VAL A 13 -5.41 19.52 24.85
C VAL A 13 -5.71 19.53 26.35
N ARG A 14 -5.74 20.73 26.94
CA ARG A 14 -6.20 20.95 28.31
C ARG A 14 -7.72 20.67 28.38
N PRO A 15 -8.21 19.81 29.30
CA PRO A 15 -9.58 19.97 29.77
C PRO A 15 -9.69 21.35 30.45
N GLN A 16 -10.76 22.10 30.16
CA GLN A 16 -11.08 23.30 30.94
C GLN A 16 -11.19 22.90 32.42
N PRO A 17 -10.58 23.65 33.35
CA PRO A 17 -10.58 23.28 34.75
C PRO A 17 -12.02 23.32 35.28
N ARG A 18 -12.60 22.15 35.54
CA ARG A 18 -13.61 22.02 36.58
C ARG A 18 -12.87 22.22 37.90
N SER A 19 -13.38 23.10 38.75
CA SER A 19 -12.79 23.47 40.04
C SER A 19 -12.21 22.26 40.81
N GLY A 20 -10.87 22.21 40.94
CA GLY A 20 -10.15 21.14 41.64
C GLY A 20 -8.66 21.09 41.28
N MET A 21 -7.83 20.50 42.16
CA MET A 21 -6.43 20.16 41.83
C MET A 21 -6.41 18.92 40.92
N TYR A 22 -5.54 18.92 39.91
CA TYR A 22 -5.30 17.76 39.04
C TYR A 22 -3.84 17.32 39.15
N MET A 23 -3.61 16.02 39.00
CA MET A 23 -2.27 15.42 38.96
C MET A 23 -1.93 15.07 37.52
N GLU A 24 -0.74 15.46 37.06
CA GLU A 24 -0.21 15.12 35.74
C GLU A 24 1.25 14.66 35.84
N TYR A 25 1.68 13.81 34.90
CA TYR A 25 3.08 13.44 34.79
C TYR A 25 3.91 14.62 34.28
N LEU A 26 5.06 14.86 34.90
CA LEU A 26 6.02 15.85 34.41
C LEU A 26 6.66 15.34 33.11
N VAL A 27 6.19 15.86 31.97
CA VAL A 27 6.70 15.48 30.64
C VAL A 27 7.41 16.64 29.95
N LYS A 28 8.49 16.35 29.23
CA LYS A 28 9.21 17.36 28.43
C LYS A 28 8.32 17.82 27.28
N ARG A 29 8.06 19.14 27.22
CA ARG A 29 7.34 19.74 26.09
C ARG A 29 8.21 19.71 24.83
N THR A 30 7.62 19.28 23.73
CA THR A 30 8.25 19.20 22.42
C THR A 30 7.53 20.10 21.43
N SER A 31 8.22 20.52 20.37
CA SER A 31 7.70 21.48 19.38
C SER A 31 6.61 20.93 18.46
N SER A 32 6.46 19.61 18.30
CA SER A 32 5.44 19.00 17.44
C SER A 32 5.12 17.55 17.81
N GLU A 33 3.93 17.07 17.46
CA GLU A 33 3.55 15.65 17.57
C GLU A 33 4.49 14.74 16.77
N ARG A 34 5.00 15.23 15.63
CA ARG A 34 6.01 14.52 14.84
C ARG A 34 7.31 14.32 15.63
N ALA A 35 7.79 15.33 16.34
CA ALA A 35 8.99 15.23 17.16
C ALA A 35 8.80 14.24 18.33
N VAL A 36 7.61 14.23 18.95
CA VAL A 36 7.23 13.20 19.94
C VAL A 36 7.32 11.82 19.32
N THR A 37 6.67 11.62 18.17
CA THR A 37 6.61 10.34 17.45
C THR A 37 8.01 9.82 17.11
N GLN A 38 8.87 10.68 16.56
CA GLN A 38 10.25 10.33 16.24
C GLN A 38 11.06 9.96 17.47
N SER A 39 10.86 10.68 18.59
CA SER A 39 11.53 10.39 19.86
C SER A 39 11.09 9.05 20.44
N VAL A 40 9.78 8.80 20.50
CA VAL A 40 9.19 7.54 20.97
C VAL A 40 9.69 6.36 20.12
N LEU A 41 9.59 6.45 18.79
CA LEU A 41 10.07 5.42 17.89
C LEU A 41 11.59 5.19 18.00
N SER A 42 12.37 6.24 18.24
CA SER A 42 13.82 6.11 18.44
C SER A 42 14.16 5.32 19.70
N VAL A 43 13.44 5.57 20.80
CA VAL A 43 13.59 4.84 22.07
C VAL A 43 13.17 3.39 21.88
N ILE A 44 11.99 3.14 21.30
CA ILE A 44 11.48 1.79 21.04
C ILE A 44 12.44 1.01 20.15
N ALA A 45 12.98 1.63 19.09
CA ALA A 45 13.98 1.00 18.24
C ALA A 45 15.25 0.60 19.03
N GLY A 46 15.71 1.45 19.95
CA GLY A 46 16.84 1.11 20.83
C GLY A 46 16.51 -0.08 21.73
N CYS A 47 15.32 -0.12 22.31
CA CYS A 47 14.87 -1.24 23.12
C CYS A 47 14.72 -2.54 22.32
N LEU A 48 14.19 -2.47 21.10
CA LEU A 48 14.07 -3.63 20.21
C LEU A 48 15.43 -4.19 19.82
N ASP A 49 16.41 -3.32 19.56
CA ASP A 49 17.75 -3.71 19.12
C ASP A 49 18.58 -4.32 20.28
N GLN A 50 18.42 -3.82 21.50
CA GLN A 50 19.19 -4.28 22.67
C GLN A 50 18.50 -5.40 23.44
N PHE A 51 17.17 -5.37 23.54
CA PHE A 51 16.40 -6.20 24.47
C PHE A 51 15.27 -6.99 23.79
N GLY A 52 14.98 -6.74 22.51
CA GLY A 52 13.91 -7.42 21.79
C GLY A 52 14.29 -8.87 21.47
N PRO A 53 13.66 -9.89 22.09
CA PRO A 53 14.03 -11.28 21.85
C PRO A 53 13.75 -11.66 20.38
N GLY A 54 14.80 -12.03 19.65
CA GLY A 54 14.69 -12.43 18.25
C GLY A 54 14.39 -11.28 17.28
N CYS A 55 14.40 -10.02 17.74
CA CYS A 55 14.33 -8.86 16.86
C CYS A 55 15.72 -8.55 16.30
N VAL A 56 15.85 -8.54 14.97
CA VAL A 56 17.12 -8.31 14.29
C VAL A 56 17.00 -7.31 13.15
N GLY A 57 18.10 -6.66 12.80
CA GLY A 57 18.16 -5.73 11.67
C GLY A 57 17.28 -4.50 11.87
N VAL A 58 17.28 -3.94 13.09
CA VAL A 58 16.46 -2.77 13.44
C VAL A 58 16.94 -1.53 12.68
N GLN A 59 16.03 -0.89 11.94
CA GLN A 59 16.30 0.29 11.11
C GLN A 59 15.35 1.42 11.47
N LYS A 60 15.93 2.56 11.86
CA LYS A 60 15.18 3.78 12.18
C LYS A 60 14.92 4.59 10.91
N ILE A 61 13.68 4.64 10.45
CA ILE A 61 13.26 5.41 9.26
C ILE A 61 12.40 6.59 9.72
N LEU A 62 13.00 7.48 10.52
CA LEU A 62 12.26 8.53 11.25
C LEU A 62 11.93 9.76 10.40
N ASN A 63 12.63 9.95 9.28
CA ASN A 63 12.44 11.13 8.41
C ASN A 63 11.45 10.90 7.28
N ALA A 64 10.93 9.67 7.11
CA ALA A 64 9.86 9.40 6.15
C ALA A 64 8.59 10.20 6.46
N ARG A 65 7.68 10.37 5.48
CA ARG A 65 6.39 11.04 5.68
C ARG A 65 5.67 10.51 6.92
N CYS A 66 5.57 9.19 7.03
CA CYS A 66 5.15 8.48 8.24
C CYS A 66 6.40 7.85 8.89
N PRO A 67 6.89 8.38 10.03
CA PRO A 67 8.03 7.81 10.73
C PRO A 67 7.77 6.36 11.13
N LEU A 68 8.76 5.48 10.92
CA LEU A 68 8.64 4.07 11.28
C LEU A 68 9.98 3.44 11.66
N VAL A 69 9.89 2.27 12.30
CA VAL A 69 10.99 1.38 12.64
C VAL A 69 10.77 0.05 11.94
N ARG A 70 11.76 -0.38 11.15
CA ARG A 70 11.72 -1.66 10.44
C ARG A 70 12.62 -2.67 11.14
N PHE A 71 12.16 -3.91 11.29
CA PHE A 71 12.96 -5.00 11.87
C PHE A 71 12.43 -6.37 11.40
N ALA A 72 13.22 -7.42 11.57
CA ALA A 72 12.78 -8.80 11.39
C ALA A 72 12.60 -9.46 12.75
N HIS A 73 11.49 -10.17 12.97
CA HIS A 73 11.26 -10.97 14.16
C HIS A 73 11.47 -12.45 13.82
N GLN A 74 12.63 -12.98 14.23
CA GLN A 74 13.09 -14.33 13.89
C GLN A 74 12.12 -15.45 14.32
N PRO A 75 11.57 -15.46 15.55
CA PRO A 75 10.69 -16.55 15.99
C PRO A 75 9.43 -16.71 15.13
N SER A 76 8.90 -15.60 14.60
CA SER A 76 7.71 -15.64 13.74
C SER A 76 8.03 -15.60 12.24
N GLY A 77 9.30 -15.41 11.86
CA GLY A 77 9.71 -15.21 10.46
C GLY A 77 9.17 -13.94 9.79
N PHE A 78 8.67 -12.96 10.55
CA PHE A 78 8.03 -11.77 9.99
C PHE A 78 9.00 -10.62 9.79
N GLN A 79 8.88 -9.95 8.64
CA GLN A 79 9.37 -8.58 8.47
C GLN A 79 8.32 -7.60 9.01
N CYS A 80 8.73 -6.73 9.93
CA CYS A 80 7.87 -5.82 10.67
C CYS A 80 8.20 -4.37 10.34
N ASP A 81 7.15 -3.57 10.12
CA ASP A 81 7.20 -2.12 10.05
C ASP A 81 6.34 -1.58 11.20
N LEU A 82 6.96 -0.86 12.14
CA LEU A 82 6.34 -0.30 13.33
C LEU A 82 6.23 1.21 13.19
N THR A 83 5.02 1.76 13.28
CA THR A 83 4.77 3.20 13.29
C THR A 83 3.96 3.61 14.52
N ALA A 84 3.77 4.91 14.72
CA ALA A 84 2.98 5.47 15.80
C ALA A 84 1.89 6.40 15.24
N SER A 85 0.68 6.27 15.79
CA SER A 85 -0.43 7.21 15.62
C SER A 85 -0.90 7.48 14.19
N ASN A 86 -0.72 6.54 13.26
CA ASN A 86 -1.26 6.65 11.90
C ASN A 86 -2.73 6.21 11.84
N ARG A 87 -3.60 6.99 12.48
CA ARG A 87 -5.03 6.66 12.61
C ARG A 87 -5.76 6.65 11.26
N VAL A 88 -5.36 7.51 10.33
CA VAL A 88 -5.91 7.53 8.97
C VAL A 88 -5.64 6.20 8.24
N ALA A 89 -4.43 5.63 8.37
CA ALA A 89 -4.13 4.32 7.79
C ALA A 89 -4.93 3.18 8.44
N MET A 90 -5.25 3.27 9.74
CA MET A 90 -6.16 2.32 10.38
C MET A 90 -7.55 2.38 9.76
N ARG A 91 -8.11 3.59 9.59
CA ARG A 91 -9.39 3.78 8.88
C ARG A 91 -9.36 3.28 7.44
N SER A 92 -8.24 3.44 6.72
CA SER A 92 -8.07 2.83 5.39
C SER A 92 -8.09 1.31 5.44
N THR A 93 -7.48 0.71 6.47
CA THR A 93 -7.48 -0.75 6.64
C THR A 93 -8.89 -1.28 6.95
N GLU A 94 -9.63 -0.61 7.83
CA GLU A 94 -11.02 -0.92 8.13
C GLU A 94 -11.92 -0.79 6.90
N LEU A 95 -11.71 0.25 6.07
CA LEU A 95 -12.43 0.42 4.82
C LEU A 95 -12.15 -0.72 3.82
N LEU A 96 -10.89 -1.13 3.68
CA LEU A 96 -10.52 -2.26 2.83
C LEU A 96 -11.10 -3.59 3.35
N TYR A 97 -11.16 -3.76 4.67
CA TYR A 97 -11.81 -4.90 5.30
C TYR A 97 -13.30 -4.93 4.96
N LEU A 98 -14.01 -3.82 5.19
CA LEU A 98 -15.44 -3.70 4.88
C LEU A 98 -15.72 -4.04 3.41
N PHE A 99 -14.98 -3.47 2.46
CA PHE A 99 -15.15 -3.82 1.05
C PHE A 99 -14.82 -5.28 0.73
N GLY A 100 -13.84 -5.87 1.41
CA GLY A 100 -13.49 -7.28 1.24
C GLY A 100 -14.58 -8.25 1.72
N GLU A 101 -15.39 -7.84 2.70
CA GLU A 101 -16.47 -8.64 3.27
C GLU A 101 -17.84 -8.37 2.60
N LEU A 102 -18.00 -7.24 1.90
CA LEU A 102 -19.25 -6.87 1.24
C LEU A 102 -19.62 -7.77 0.06
N ASP A 103 -18.65 -8.25 -0.71
CA ASP A 103 -18.91 -9.12 -1.86
C ASP A 103 -17.78 -10.15 -2.02
N ALA A 104 -18.16 -11.42 -2.18
CA ALA A 104 -17.25 -12.56 -2.26
C ALA A 104 -16.26 -12.48 -3.43
N ARG A 105 -16.55 -11.68 -4.47
CA ARG A 105 -15.69 -11.49 -5.66
C ARG A 105 -14.56 -10.50 -5.43
N VAL A 106 -14.67 -9.61 -4.43
CA VAL A 106 -13.70 -8.53 -4.17
C VAL A 106 -12.33 -9.10 -3.85
N ARG A 107 -12.25 -10.01 -2.88
CA ARG A 107 -10.97 -10.59 -2.43
C ARG A 107 -10.31 -11.38 -3.58
N PRO A 108 -10.96 -12.36 -4.24
CA PRO A 108 -10.38 -13.04 -5.38
C PRO A 108 -9.86 -12.11 -6.48
N LEU A 109 -10.64 -11.09 -6.87
CA LEU A 109 -10.23 -10.16 -7.92
C LEU A 109 -8.99 -9.34 -7.50
N VAL A 110 -8.98 -8.79 -6.28
CA VAL A 110 -7.82 -8.05 -5.75
C VAL A 110 -6.57 -8.94 -5.68
N PHE A 111 -6.70 -10.17 -5.20
CA PHE A 111 -5.56 -11.09 -5.10
C PHE A 111 -5.04 -11.48 -6.49
N THR A 112 -5.92 -11.79 -7.44
CA THR A 112 -5.57 -12.13 -8.82
C THR A 112 -4.82 -10.99 -9.51
N VAL A 113 -5.37 -9.77 -9.47
CA VAL A 113 -4.74 -8.57 -10.06
C VAL A 113 -3.39 -8.27 -9.38
N ARG A 114 -3.26 -8.45 -8.07
CA ARG A 114 -1.98 -8.26 -7.37
C ARG A 114 -0.94 -9.31 -7.77
N CYS A 115 -1.33 -10.56 -7.93
CA CYS A 115 -0.45 -11.63 -8.40
C CYS A 115 0.03 -11.36 -9.84
N TRP A 116 -0.89 -10.99 -10.73
CA TRP A 116 -0.58 -10.54 -12.09
C TRP A 116 0.40 -9.36 -12.09
N ALA A 117 0.12 -8.31 -11.32
CA ALA A 117 0.95 -7.12 -11.27
C ALA A 117 2.35 -7.41 -10.73
N ARG A 118 2.48 -8.37 -9.81
CA ARG A 118 3.79 -8.84 -9.31
C ARG A 118 4.53 -9.64 -10.37
N ALA A 119 3.86 -10.57 -11.05
CA ALA A 119 4.46 -11.41 -12.10
C ALA A 119 5.02 -10.57 -13.25
N HIS A 120 4.31 -9.51 -13.62
CA HIS A 120 4.71 -8.59 -14.70
C HIS A 120 5.54 -7.38 -14.24
N GLY A 121 5.91 -7.31 -12.96
CA GLY A 121 6.77 -6.23 -12.43
C GLY A 121 6.15 -4.83 -12.46
N VAL A 122 4.82 -4.74 -12.43
CA VAL A 122 4.05 -3.49 -12.24
C VAL A 122 4.21 -2.98 -10.80
N THR A 123 4.28 -3.91 -9.84
CA THR A 123 4.54 -3.63 -8.42
C THR A 123 5.95 -4.08 -8.04
N SER A 124 6.52 -3.48 -6.99
CA SER A 124 7.83 -3.83 -6.44
C SER A 124 7.78 -3.87 -4.91
N PRO A 125 8.52 -4.81 -4.27
CA PRO A 125 8.69 -4.81 -2.82
C PRO A 125 9.62 -3.68 -2.33
N ILE A 126 10.36 -3.03 -3.23
CA ILE A 126 11.28 -1.94 -2.91
C ILE A 126 10.60 -0.61 -3.31
N PRO A 127 10.70 0.45 -2.48
CA PRO A 127 10.20 1.77 -2.83
C PRO A 127 10.80 2.29 -4.16
N GLY A 128 9.98 2.95 -4.96
CA GLY A 128 10.40 3.56 -6.22
C GLY A 128 9.19 4.00 -7.04
N ALA A 129 9.34 4.01 -8.37
CA ALA A 129 8.34 4.56 -9.28
C ALA A 129 7.19 3.61 -9.63
N TRP A 130 7.18 2.39 -9.07
CA TRP A 130 6.16 1.38 -9.33
C TRP A 130 4.80 1.73 -8.72
N ILE A 131 3.73 1.21 -9.31
CA ILE A 131 2.40 1.28 -8.68
C ILE A 131 2.47 0.50 -7.35
N THR A 132 2.00 1.11 -6.27
CA THR A 132 2.00 0.45 -4.96
C THR A 132 0.86 -0.57 -4.89
N ASN A 133 0.99 -1.60 -4.05
CA ASN A 133 -0.11 -2.54 -3.82
C ASN A 133 -1.38 -1.83 -3.31
N PHE A 134 -1.24 -0.79 -2.50
CA PHE A 134 -2.37 0.00 -2.01
C PHE A 134 -3.06 0.75 -3.16
N SER A 135 -2.30 1.46 -4.00
CA SER A 135 -2.83 2.14 -5.19
C SER A 135 -3.55 1.16 -6.12
N LEU A 136 -2.95 0.00 -6.38
CA LEU A 136 -3.54 -1.04 -7.23
C LEU A 136 -4.83 -1.61 -6.64
N THR A 137 -4.89 -1.85 -5.32
CA THR A 137 -6.11 -2.27 -4.65
C THR A 137 -7.20 -1.21 -4.78
N ILE A 138 -6.89 0.08 -4.57
CA ILE A 138 -7.86 1.16 -4.77
C ILE A 138 -8.36 1.21 -6.22
N MET A 139 -7.51 0.95 -7.20
CA MET A 139 -7.92 0.84 -8.61
C MET A 139 -8.92 -0.30 -8.85
N VAL A 140 -8.70 -1.47 -8.26
CA VAL A 140 -9.65 -2.60 -8.34
C VAL A 140 -10.99 -2.23 -7.70
N LEU A 141 -10.96 -1.66 -6.48
CA LEU A 141 -12.18 -1.27 -5.78
C LEU A 141 -12.95 -0.17 -6.51
N PHE A 142 -12.25 0.81 -7.08
CA PHE A 142 -12.86 1.83 -7.93
C PHE A 142 -13.54 1.21 -9.15
N PHE A 143 -12.88 0.27 -9.83
CA PHE A 143 -13.49 -0.45 -10.95
C PHE A 143 -14.79 -1.16 -10.53
N LEU A 144 -14.82 -1.77 -9.34
CA LEU A 144 -16.01 -2.43 -8.80
C LEU A 144 -17.14 -1.44 -8.44
N GLN A 145 -16.81 -0.21 -8.02
CA GLN A 145 -17.78 0.89 -7.85
C GLN A 145 -18.38 1.37 -9.18
N ARG A 146 -17.69 1.13 -10.30
CA ARG A 146 -18.08 1.57 -11.65
C ARG A 146 -18.88 0.53 -12.43
N ARG A 147 -19.09 -0.67 -11.88
CA ARG A 147 -19.95 -1.69 -12.50
C ARG A 147 -21.40 -1.22 -12.57
N ASN A 148 -22.18 -1.88 -13.42
CA ASN A 148 -23.59 -1.57 -13.60
C ASN A 148 -24.44 -2.86 -13.51
N PRO A 149 -25.14 -3.12 -12.39
CA PRO A 149 -25.18 -2.29 -11.18
C PRO A 149 -23.84 -2.32 -10.40
N PRO A 150 -23.54 -1.31 -9.55
CA PRO A 150 -22.29 -1.27 -8.78
C PRO A 150 -22.15 -2.46 -7.83
N ILE A 151 -20.96 -3.06 -7.78
CA ILE A 151 -20.65 -4.16 -6.84
C ILE A 151 -20.30 -3.63 -5.45
N LEU A 152 -19.72 -2.43 -5.39
CA LEU A 152 -19.33 -1.78 -4.14
C LEU A 152 -19.98 -0.40 -4.01
N PRO A 153 -20.36 0.03 -2.80
CA PRO A 153 -20.79 1.40 -2.57
C PRO A 153 -19.60 2.37 -2.68
N THR A 154 -19.92 3.64 -2.91
CA THR A 154 -18.95 4.72 -2.82
C THR A 154 -18.65 5.06 -1.35
N LEU A 155 -17.48 5.64 -1.05
CA LEU A 155 -17.18 6.04 0.33
C LEU A 155 -18.13 7.14 0.81
N ASP A 156 -18.53 8.06 -0.07
CA ASP A 156 -19.49 9.10 0.30
C ASP A 156 -20.87 8.50 0.63
N ARG A 157 -21.29 7.42 -0.07
CA ARG A 157 -22.49 6.68 0.31
C ARG A 157 -22.37 6.00 1.68
N LEU A 158 -21.23 5.38 1.97
CA LEU A 158 -20.99 4.80 3.30
C LEU A 158 -20.99 5.86 4.41
N LYS A 159 -20.53 7.08 4.10
CA LYS A 159 -20.58 8.22 5.02
C LYS A 159 -22.01 8.69 5.28
N GLU A 160 -22.84 8.81 4.25
CA GLU A 160 -24.27 9.16 4.40
C GLU A 160 -25.03 8.15 5.26
N LEU A 161 -24.66 6.88 5.15
CA LEU A 161 -25.22 5.80 5.94
C LEU A 161 -24.65 5.72 7.36
N ALA A 162 -23.66 6.54 7.74
CA ALA A 162 -23.06 6.45 9.07
C ALA A 162 -23.98 7.06 10.15
N GLU A 163 -23.98 6.46 11.34
CA GLU A 163 -24.64 7.05 12.50
C GLU A 163 -23.82 8.19 13.13
N PRO A 164 -24.46 9.09 13.92
CA PRO A 164 -23.73 10.13 14.65
C PRO A 164 -22.63 9.58 15.58
N SER A 165 -22.81 8.37 16.11
CA SER A 165 -21.83 7.65 16.94
C SER A 165 -20.60 7.19 16.16
N GLU A 166 -20.71 7.02 14.84
CA GLU A 166 -19.62 6.58 13.95
C GLU A 166 -18.80 7.76 13.41
N LYS A 167 -19.16 9.01 13.79
CA LYS A 167 -18.46 10.22 13.36
C LYS A 167 -16.99 10.17 13.77
N CYS A 168 -16.10 10.22 12.77
CA CYS A 168 -14.67 10.11 12.96
C CYS A 168 -13.95 11.19 12.14
N VAL A 169 -13.43 12.21 12.81
CA VAL A 169 -12.62 13.28 12.19
C VAL A 169 -11.19 13.19 12.71
N LEU A 170 -10.24 12.91 11.82
CA LEU A 170 -8.83 12.71 12.13
C LEU A 170 -7.99 13.75 11.40
N ASP A 171 -7.29 14.59 12.17
CA ASP A 171 -6.37 15.61 11.64
C ASP A 171 -7.03 16.52 10.57
N GLY A 172 -8.29 16.90 10.82
CA GLY A 172 -9.10 17.72 9.91
C GLY A 172 -9.76 16.95 8.76
N ASN A 173 -9.50 15.66 8.61
CA ASN A 173 -10.06 14.82 7.57
C ASN A 173 -11.26 14.02 8.08
N ASP A 174 -12.36 14.04 7.33
CA ASP A 174 -13.55 13.27 7.64
C ASP A 174 -13.39 11.81 7.21
N CYS A 175 -13.19 10.96 8.22
CA CYS A 175 -12.99 9.51 8.10
C CYS A 175 -14.25 8.71 8.48
N THR A 176 -15.40 9.37 8.51
CA THR A 176 -16.69 8.78 8.85
C THR A 176 -17.18 7.89 7.72
N PHE A 177 -17.52 6.65 8.05
CA PHE A 177 -18.21 5.69 7.18
C PHE A 177 -18.86 4.64 8.08
N THR A 178 -20.02 4.10 7.66
CA THR A 178 -20.69 3.06 8.43
C THR A 178 -19.91 1.75 8.40
N SER A 179 -19.83 1.10 9.55
CA SER A 179 -19.26 -0.23 9.73
C SER A 179 -20.32 -1.33 9.81
N ASP A 180 -21.61 -0.95 9.79
CA ASP A 180 -22.74 -1.86 9.84
C ASP A 180 -23.13 -2.34 8.43
N PHE A 181 -22.87 -3.61 8.17
CA PHE A 181 -23.17 -4.28 6.90
C PHE A 181 -24.68 -4.29 6.59
N HIS A 182 -25.56 -4.30 7.60
CA HIS A 182 -27.01 -4.37 7.39
C HIS A 182 -27.58 -3.08 6.79
N ARG A 183 -26.87 -1.96 6.92
CA ARG A 183 -27.28 -0.66 6.39
C ARG A 183 -26.84 -0.44 4.94
N ILE A 184 -25.98 -1.32 4.43
CA ILE A 184 -25.43 -1.25 3.09
C ILE A 184 -26.30 -2.12 2.18
N SER A 185 -27.24 -1.49 1.49
CA SER A 185 -28.07 -2.13 0.46
C SER A 185 -27.56 -1.76 -0.93
N LEU A 186 -27.31 -2.77 -1.75
CA LEU A 186 -26.86 -2.65 -3.14
C LEU A 186 -27.74 -3.50 -4.05
N GLU A 187 -27.88 -3.06 -5.29
CA GLU A 187 -28.48 -3.88 -6.35
C GLU A 187 -27.59 -5.10 -6.66
N THR A 188 -28.20 -6.22 -6.99
CA THR A 188 -27.46 -7.46 -7.28
C THR A 188 -26.82 -7.38 -8.65
N ASN A 189 -25.48 -7.37 -8.67
CA ASN A 189 -24.69 -7.56 -9.87
C ASN A 189 -24.35 -9.04 -10.07
N THR A 190 -24.59 -9.59 -11.26
CA THR A 190 -24.44 -11.02 -11.59
C THR A 190 -23.17 -11.36 -12.38
N GLU A 191 -22.28 -10.39 -12.60
CA GLU A 191 -21.05 -10.61 -13.37
C GLU A 191 -20.12 -11.62 -12.70
N THR A 192 -19.56 -12.53 -13.48
CA THR A 192 -18.63 -13.55 -12.96
C THR A 192 -17.24 -12.97 -12.71
N LEU A 193 -16.41 -13.68 -11.94
CA LEU A 193 -15.02 -13.27 -11.71
C LEU A 193 -14.21 -13.16 -13.00
N ASP A 194 -14.43 -14.07 -13.95
CA ASP A 194 -13.76 -14.07 -15.25
C ASP A 194 -14.13 -12.82 -16.07
N GLN A 195 -15.41 -12.46 -16.09
CA GLN A 195 -15.90 -11.23 -16.73
C GLN A 195 -15.27 -10.00 -16.07
N LEU A 196 -15.34 -9.91 -14.74
CA LEU A 196 -14.78 -8.78 -13.99
C LEU A 196 -13.27 -8.62 -14.18
N LEU A 197 -12.53 -9.73 -14.32
CA LEU A 197 -11.09 -9.69 -14.56
C LEU A 197 -10.77 -9.16 -15.98
N GLY A 198 -11.48 -9.65 -17.00
CA GLY A 198 -11.34 -9.16 -18.37
C GLY A 198 -11.67 -7.67 -18.48
N ASP A 199 -12.82 -7.30 -17.94
CA ASP A 199 -13.31 -5.93 -17.93
C ASP A 199 -12.43 -4.99 -17.12
N PHE A 200 -11.76 -5.46 -16.05
CA PHE A 200 -10.78 -4.65 -15.32
C PHE A 200 -9.61 -4.24 -16.23
N PHE A 201 -9.10 -5.18 -17.02
CA PHE A 201 -8.02 -4.90 -17.95
C PHE A 201 -8.48 -3.99 -19.08
N GLU A 202 -9.65 -4.25 -19.65
CA GLU A 202 -10.24 -3.40 -20.70
C GLU A 202 -10.47 -1.96 -20.20
N PHE A 203 -11.07 -1.81 -19.01
CA PHE A 203 -11.32 -0.52 -18.38
C PHE A 203 -10.04 0.31 -18.24
N TYR A 204 -8.99 -0.27 -17.68
CA TYR A 204 -7.74 0.46 -17.47
C TYR A 204 -6.85 0.57 -18.70
N SER A 205 -7.08 -0.25 -19.73
CA SER A 205 -6.40 -0.11 -21.02
C SER A 205 -6.86 1.13 -21.81
N THR A 206 -8.09 1.57 -21.57
CA THR A 206 -8.74 2.70 -22.27
C THR A 206 -8.91 3.94 -21.39
N PHE A 207 -8.66 3.83 -20.08
CA PHE A 207 -8.76 4.93 -19.14
C PHE A 207 -7.89 6.13 -19.55
N ILE A 208 -8.50 7.33 -19.54
CA ILE A 208 -7.87 8.57 -20.03
C ILE A 208 -6.95 9.17 -18.96
N PHE A 209 -5.86 8.47 -18.65
CA PHE A 209 -4.94 8.88 -17.58
C PHE A 209 -4.28 10.23 -17.83
N ASN A 210 -4.23 10.77 -19.04
CA ASN A 210 -3.61 12.10 -19.24
C ASN A 210 -4.46 13.26 -18.65
N ARG A 211 -5.78 13.07 -18.47
CA ARG A 211 -6.72 14.12 -18.04
C ARG A 211 -7.53 13.76 -16.80
N MET A 212 -7.80 12.46 -16.61
CA MET A 212 -8.72 11.98 -15.59
C MET A 212 -7.98 11.41 -14.39
N SER A 213 -8.57 11.63 -13.23
CA SER A 213 -8.18 11.11 -11.93
C SER A 213 -9.22 10.13 -11.42
N ILE A 214 -8.79 9.25 -10.53
CA ILE A 214 -9.66 8.30 -9.85
C ILE A 214 -10.15 8.96 -8.54
N ASN A 215 -11.42 9.39 -8.52
CA ASN A 215 -12.09 9.80 -7.29
C ASN A 215 -12.78 8.59 -6.67
N PHE A 216 -12.05 7.93 -5.77
CA PHE A 216 -12.53 6.77 -5.02
C PHE A 216 -13.71 7.09 -4.09
N ARG A 217 -13.80 8.34 -3.62
CA ARG A 217 -14.86 8.73 -2.68
C ARG A 217 -16.22 8.74 -3.35
N LYS A 218 -16.27 9.30 -4.56
CA LYS A 218 -17.48 9.45 -5.37
C LYS A 218 -17.75 8.28 -6.32
N GLY A 219 -16.79 7.37 -6.50
CA GLY A 219 -16.86 6.32 -7.53
C GLY A 219 -16.94 6.90 -8.94
N LYS A 220 -16.24 8.01 -9.19
CA LYS A 220 -16.26 8.71 -10.48
C LYS A 220 -14.87 9.13 -10.94
N GLU A 221 -14.75 9.31 -12.25
CA GLU A 221 -13.60 9.95 -12.87
C GLU A 221 -13.77 11.47 -12.78
N GLU A 222 -12.71 12.18 -12.41
CA GLU A 222 -12.73 13.64 -12.34
C GLU A 222 -11.48 14.23 -13.00
N HIS A 223 -11.54 15.46 -13.48
CA HIS A 223 -10.36 16.14 -14.01
C HIS A 223 -9.25 16.22 -12.95
N LYS A 224 -8.01 15.99 -13.38
CA LYS A 224 -6.85 16.00 -12.50
C LYS A 224 -6.64 17.36 -11.85
N PRO A 225 -6.48 17.41 -10.50
CA PRO A 225 -6.07 18.63 -9.81
C PRO A 225 -4.63 19.05 -10.14
N GLU A 226 -3.76 18.08 -10.41
CA GLU A 226 -2.34 18.29 -10.77
C GLU A 226 -1.89 17.30 -11.84
N LEU A 227 -0.93 17.73 -12.68
CA LEU A 227 -0.35 16.91 -13.73
C LEU A 227 0.64 15.90 -13.15
N HIS A 228 0.14 14.70 -12.85
CA HIS A 228 0.95 13.51 -12.57
C HIS A 228 0.53 12.38 -13.52
N PRO A 229 1.39 11.41 -13.85
CA PRO A 229 1.01 10.30 -14.73
C PRO A 229 -0.24 9.57 -14.24
N LEU A 230 -0.24 9.13 -12.97
CA LEU A 230 -1.38 8.49 -12.32
C LEU A 230 -1.84 9.39 -11.15
N TYR A 231 -3.16 9.64 -11.07
CA TYR A 231 -3.74 10.39 -9.96
C TYR A 231 -4.88 9.60 -9.35
N ILE A 232 -4.68 9.17 -8.12
CA ILE A 232 -5.69 8.46 -7.33
C ILE A 232 -5.87 9.25 -6.03
N GLN A 233 -7.07 9.77 -5.82
CA GLN A 233 -7.37 10.52 -4.62
C GLN A 233 -7.32 9.60 -3.39
N ASN A 234 -6.63 10.04 -2.33
CA ASN A 234 -6.65 9.34 -1.05
C ASN A 234 -8.09 9.34 -0.49
N PRO A 235 -8.61 8.18 -0.02
CA PRO A 235 -9.98 8.08 0.48
C PRO A 235 -10.31 9.07 1.61
N PHE A 236 -9.36 9.38 2.48
CA PHE A 236 -9.60 10.23 3.66
C PHE A 236 -8.87 11.57 3.59
N GLU A 237 -7.70 11.64 2.97
CA GLU A 237 -6.96 12.89 2.79
C GLU A 237 -7.15 13.45 1.36
N THR A 238 -8.28 14.12 1.08
CA THR A 238 -8.72 14.44 -0.30
C THR A 238 -7.75 15.29 -1.13
N SER A 239 -6.83 16.02 -0.49
CA SER A 239 -5.76 16.80 -1.14
C SER A 239 -4.55 15.97 -1.57
N LEU A 240 -4.51 14.67 -1.25
CA LEU A 240 -3.35 13.82 -1.48
C LEU A 240 -3.58 12.79 -2.59
N ASN A 241 -2.61 12.72 -3.49
CA ASN A 241 -2.50 11.68 -4.50
C ASN A 241 -1.71 10.47 -3.94
N ILE A 242 -2.36 9.30 -3.82
CA ILE A 242 -1.72 8.08 -3.29
C ILE A 242 -0.75 7.42 -4.30
N SER A 243 -0.74 7.87 -5.55
CA SER A 243 0.13 7.37 -6.62
C SER A 243 1.13 8.41 -7.11
N LYS A 244 1.44 9.43 -6.29
CA LYS A 244 2.40 10.50 -6.62
C LYS A 244 3.80 9.98 -6.99
N ASN A 245 4.19 8.79 -6.51
CA ASN A 245 5.47 8.17 -6.83
C ASN A 245 5.54 7.60 -8.25
N VAL A 246 4.40 7.37 -8.92
CA VAL A 246 4.33 6.68 -10.20
C VAL A 246 4.76 7.59 -11.34
N ASN A 247 5.74 7.15 -12.13
CA ASN A 247 6.21 7.89 -13.31
C ASN A 247 5.53 7.40 -14.61
N SER A 248 5.71 8.15 -15.71
CA SER A 248 5.07 7.85 -17.00
C SER A 248 5.43 6.47 -17.53
N SER A 249 6.70 6.07 -17.44
CA SER A 249 7.16 4.75 -17.91
C SER A 249 6.48 3.59 -17.17
N GLN A 250 6.26 3.69 -15.86
CA GLN A 250 5.56 2.64 -15.12
C GLN A 250 4.06 2.62 -15.43
N LEU A 251 3.44 3.78 -15.66
CA LEU A 251 2.05 3.84 -16.06
C LEU A 251 1.84 3.31 -17.48
N GLU A 252 2.65 3.72 -18.46
CA GLU A 252 2.62 3.23 -19.83
C GLU A 252 2.75 1.71 -19.86
N ARG A 253 3.71 1.17 -19.10
CA ARG A 253 3.88 -0.28 -18.95
C ARG A 253 2.62 -0.95 -18.40
N PHE A 254 1.99 -0.38 -17.38
CA PHE A 254 0.75 -0.90 -16.83
C PHE A 254 -0.37 -0.93 -17.88
N VAL A 255 -0.54 0.17 -18.64
CA VAL A 255 -1.54 0.25 -19.72
C VAL A 255 -1.29 -0.79 -20.82
N THR A 256 -0.05 -0.95 -21.29
CA THR A 256 0.31 -1.97 -22.29
C THR A 256 0.00 -3.38 -21.78
N LEU A 257 0.34 -3.69 -20.52
CA LEU A 257 0.04 -5.00 -19.94
C LEU A 257 -1.46 -5.23 -19.78
N CYS A 258 -2.26 -4.20 -19.47
CA CYS A 258 -3.71 -4.28 -19.48
C CYS A 258 -4.25 -4.61 -20.89
N GLN A 259 -3.75 -3.95 -21.93
CA GLN A 259 -4.15 -4.23 -23.33
C GLN A 259 -3.85 -5.69 -23.71
N GLU A 260 -2.64 -6.16 -23.44
CA GLU A 260 -2.23 -7.55 -23.69
C GLU A 260 -3.09 -8.55 -22.90
N SER A 261 -3.35 -8.27 -21.63
CA SER A 261 -4.11 -9.17 -20.75
C SER A 261 -5.58 -9.26 -21.18
N ALA A 262 -6.19 -8.14 -21.58
CA ALA A 262 -7.54 -8.11 -22.13
C ALA A 262 -7.62 -8.94 -23.43
N TRP A 263 -6.67 -8.74 -24.35
CA TRP A 263 -6.61 -9.50 -25.60
C TRP A 263 -6.45 -11.01 -25.38
N LEU A 264 -5.59 -11.42 -24.43
CA LEU A 264 -5.39 -12.83 -24.10
C LEU A 264 -6.67 -13.50 -23.57
N LEU A 265 -7.40 -12.81 -22.69
CA LEU A 265 -8.66 -13.32 -22.14
C LEU A 265 -9.75 -13.43 -23.20
N GLN A 266 -9.87 -12.45 -24.09
CA GLN A 266 -10.80 -12.49 -25.23
C GLN A 266 -10.47 -13.64 -26.20
N SER A 267 -9.19 -13.99 -26.31
CA SER A 267 -8.72 -15.12 -27.14
C SER A 267 -8.93 -16.50 -26.48
N GLY A 268 -9.60 -16.57 -25.33
CA GLY A 268 -9.88 -17.82 -24.61
C GLY A 268 -8.71 -18.34 -23.75
N SER A 269 -7.70 -17.52 -23.47
CA SER A 269 -6.59 -17.92 -22.59
C SER A 269 -7.05 -18.05 -21.14
N HIS A 270 -6.52 -19.05 -20.43
CA HIS A 270 -6.80 -19.25 -19.01
C HIS A 270 -5.98 -18.30 -18.11
N LEU A 271 -6.46 -18.13 -16.87
CA LEU A 271 -5.81 -17.34 -15.82
C LEU A 271 -4.32 -17.66 -15.63
N ASN A 272 -3.93 -18.93 -15.77
CA ASN A 272 -2.52 -19.33 -15.65
C ASN A 272 -1.61 -18.61 -16.64
N THR A 273 -2.09 -18.36 -17.86
CA THR A 273 -1.34 -17.64 -18.90
C THR A 273 -1.08 -16.19 -18.49
N LEU A 274 -2.04 -15.55 -17.81
CA LEU A 274 -1.88 -14.18 -17.32
C LEU A 274 -0.83 -14.04 -16.22
N LEU A 275 -0.55 -15.11 -15.47
CA LEU A 275 0.39 -15.11 -14.35
C LEU A 275 1.83 -15.45 -14.77
N LEU A 276 2.05 -15.81 -16.04
CA LEU A 276 3.38 -16.00 -16.60
C LEU A 276 3.97 -14.65 -17.03
N PRO A 277 5.25 -14.37 -16.73
CA PRO A 277 5.90 -13.16 -17.23
C PRO A 277 5.82 -13.13 -18.76
N SER A 278 5.34 -12.03 -19.33
CA SER A 278 5.36 -11.87 -20.78
C SER A 278 6.81 -11.97 -21.30
N HIS A 279 7.03 -12.73 -22.37
CA HIS A 279 8.37 -12.97 -22.93
C HIS A 279 9.02 -11.72 -23.55
N ILE A 280 8.38 -10.54 -23.46
CA ILE A 280 8.82 -9.31 -24.10
C ILE A 280 9.22 -8.28 -23.04
N SER A 281 10.43 -8.47 -22.50
CA SER A 281 11.35 -7.37 -22.12
C SER A 281 12.73 -7.91 -21.73
N VAL A 282 13.35 -8.66 -22.65
CA VAL A 282 14.82 -8.85 -22.69
C VAL A 282 15.34 -8.54 -24.09
N VAL A 283 14.98 -7.39 -24.65
CA VAL A 283 15.75 -6.80 -25.76
C VAL A 283 15.91 -5.31 -25.50
N ARG A 284 17.00 -5.01 -24.79
CA ARG A 284 17.72 -3.72 -24.61
C ARG A 284 17.86 -3.32 -23.13
N GLY A 285 18.99 -3.73 -22.54
CA GLY A 285 19.56 -3.06 -21.37
C GLY A 285 20.00 -3.99 -20.23
N ARG A 286 21.28 -4.36 -20.24
CA ARG A 286 22.08 -4.97 -19.15
C ARG A 286 21.70 -6.38 -18.70
N LYS A 287 22.59 -7.34 -19.02
CA LYS A 287 22.72 -8.65 -18.39
C LYS A 287 22.61 -8.50 -16.85
N LYS A 288 21.52 -9.02 -16.26
CA LYS A 288 21.44 -9.27 -14.82
C LYS A 288 22.58 -10.22 -14.45
N ARG A 289 23.61 -9.71 -13.78
CA ARG A 289 24.56 -10.56 -13.06
C ARG A 289 23.78 -11.26 -11.95
N LYS A 290 23.63 -12.58 -12.03
CA LYS A 290 23.11 -13.41 -10.94
C LYS A 290 23.95 -13.10 -9.69
N SER A 291 23.31 -12.63 -8.62
CA SER A 291 23.97 -12.45 -7.34
C SER A 291 24.24 -13.83 -6.74
N GLN A 292 25.49 -14.29 -6.83
CA GLN A 292 25.93 -15.49 -6.12
C GLN A 292 25.90 -15.26 -4.60
N PRO A 293 25.59 -16.31 -3.80
CA PRO A 293 25.65 -16.28 -2.35
C PRO A 293 27.03 -15.81 -1.87
N ALA A 294 27.09 -15.10 -0.74
CA ALA A 294 28.34 -14.57 -0.19
C ALA A 294 29.41 -15.67 0.03
N SER A 295 28.98 -16.90 0.33
CA SER A 295 29.85 -18.07 0.48
C SER A 295 30.63 -18.45 -0.79
N GLU A 296 30.03 -18.30 -1.98
CA GLU A 296 30.72 -18.60 -3.25
C GLU A 296 31.72 -17.51 -3.64
N ARG A 297 31.41 -16.24 -3.32
CA ARG A 297 32.35 -15.13 -3.55
C ARG A 297 33.59 -15.25 -2.67
N ILE A 298 33.41 -15.67 -1.42
CA ILE A 298 34.51 -15.89 -0.49
C ILE A 298 35.38 -17.06 -0.97
N LYS A 299 34.78 -18.17 -1.44
CA LYS A 299 35.53 -19.29 -2.03
C LYS A 299 36.36 -18.85 -3.24
N GLY A 300 35.75 -18.11 -4.18
CA GLY A 300 36.47 -17.60 -5.36
C GLY A 300 37.63 -16.67 -5.02
N LEU A 301 37.48 -15.81 -3.99
CA LEU A 301 38.54 -14.92 -3.52
C LEU A 301 39.69 -15.69 -2.85
N LEU A 302 39.37 -16.68 -2.01
CA LEU A 302 40.38 -17.54 -1.36
C LEU A 302 41.16 -18.36 -2.38
N GLU A 303 40.50 -18.86 -3.43
CA GLU A 303 41.13 -19.62 -4.50
C GLU A 303 42.03 -18.74 -5.37
N SER A 304 41.60 -17.51 -5.65
CA SER A 304 42.41 -16.51 -6.38
C SER A 304 43.68 -16.10 -5.61
N LEU A 305 43.60 -15.98 -4.28
CA LEU A 305 44.74 -15.68 -3.42
C LEU A 305 45.71 -16.87 -3.32
N ARG A 306 45.18 -18.10 -3.32
CA ARG A 306 45.98 -19.33 -3.30
C ARG A 306 46.80 -19.49 -4.59
N ILE A 307 46.23 -19.13 -5.74
CA ILE A 307 46.92 -19.17 -7.04
C ILE A 307 48.02 -18.10 -7.09
N LYS A 308 47.75 -16.87 -6.61
CA LYS A 308 48.78 -15.81 -6.58
C LYS A 308 49.98 -16.15 -5.70
N ASN A 309 49.76 -16.80 -4.55
CA ASN A 309 50.86 -17.21 -3.67
C ASN A 309 51.71 -18.36 -4.22
N ASN A 310 51.18 -19.17 -5.14
CA ASN A 310 51.96 -20.24 -5.80
C ASN A 310 52.79 -19.73 -7.01
N VAL A 311 52.44 -18.58 -7.58
CA VAL A 311 53.21 -17.96 -8.68
C VAL A 311 54.44 -17.20 -8.14
N GLN A 312 54.45 -16.81 -6.87
CA GLN A 312 55.59 -16.15 -6.21
C GLN A 312 56.62 -17.11 -5.59
N LYS A 313 56.42 -18.43 -5.70
CA LYS A 313 57.33 -19.46 -5.16
C LYS A 313 57.96 -20.37 -6.25
N LYS A 314 58.04 -19.89 -7.49
CA LYS A 314 58.84 -20.52 -8.56
C LYS A 314 59.81 -19.51 -9.15
#